data_AF-A0A4Q3ZG21-F1
#
_entry.id   AF-A0A4Q3ZG21-F1
#
_cell.length_a   1.000
_cell.length_b   1.000
_cell.length_c   1.000
_cell.angle_alpha   90.00
_cell.angle_beta   90.00
_cell.angle_gamma   90.00
#
_symmetry.space_group_name_H-M   'P 1'
#
loop_
_entity.id
_entity.type
_entity.pdbx_description
1 polymer ?
#
loop_
_entity_poly.entity_id
_entity_poly.type
_entity_poly.pdbx_seq_one_letter_code
_entity_poly.pdbx_strand_id
1 'polypeptide(L)'
;MSRIIEMVQDVAMGEQPGAVGGVGQVKFSPNSRNVLPGMVVFTVDIRSPEQAKLDRMRAKIEAEAATICEALGVGCAVEAVGHFDPVAFDPTLVNRVRKAAETLGYSHMDIISGAGHDACWMNRLTPSVMIMCPCVDGLSHNEAESISKEWAGAGADVLLHAVLETAEIVG
;
A
#
# COMPACT_ATOMS: atom_id res chain seq x y z
N MET A 1 -1.86 -13.79 -19.43
CA MET A 1 -1.04 -13.04 -18.46
C MET A 1 -0.65 -11.65 -18.98
N SER A 2 0.22 -11.50 -19.99
CA SER A 2 0.74 -10.17 -20.36
C SER A 2 -0.33 -9.12 -20.68
N ARG A 3 -1.41 -9.50 -21.40
CA ARG A 3 -2.58 -8.63 -21.63
C ARG A 3 -3.30 -8.20 -20.34
N ILE A 4 -3.32 -9.08 -19.34
CA ILE A 4 -3.90 -8.78 -18.02
C ILE A 4 -2.97 -7.83 -17.26
N ILE A 5 -1.65 -8.00 -17.34
CA ILE A 5 -0.68 -7.09 -16.71
C ILE A 5 -0.83 -5.67 -17.28
N GLU A 6 -0.92 -5.55 -18.60
CA GLU A 6 -1.16 -4.28 -19.29
C GLU A 6 -2.50 -3.67 -18.87
N MET A 7 -3.57 -4.45 -18.87
CA MET A 7 -4.89 -3.99 -18.41
C MET A 7 -4.87 -3.53 -16.94
N VAL A 8 -4.18 -4.23 -16.04
CA VAL A 8 -4.04 -3.82 -14.64
C VAL A 8 -3.36 -2.46 -14.52
N GLN A 9 -2.32 -2.22 -15.32
CA GLN A 9 -1.66 -0.91 -15.42
C GLN A 9 -2.65 0.17 -15.88
N ASP A 10 -3.42 -0.10 -16.92
CA ASP A 10 -4.41 0.86 -17.45
C ASP A 10 -5.51 1.18 -16.43
N VAL A 11 -5.99 0.17 -15.69
CA VAL A 11 -6.97 0.36 -14.62
C VAL A 11 -6.39 1.22 -13.49
N ALA A 12 -5.17 0.95 -13.05
CA ALA A 12 -4.51 1.73 -12.01
C ALA A 12 -4.25 3.18 -12.44
N MET A 13 -3.80 3.40 -13.68
CA MET A 13 -3.57 4.74 -14.22
C MET A 13 -4.87 5.52 -14.42
N GLY A 14 -5.96 4.83 -14.79
CA GLY A 14 -7.28 5.44 -14.97
C GLY A 14 -7.94 5.93 -13.68
N GLU A 15 -7.50 5.45 -12.52
CA GLU A 15 -8.04 5.83 -11.19
C GLU A 15 -7.11 6.75 -10.39
N GLN A 16 -6.04 7.27 -11.03
CA GLN A 16 -5.18 8.31 -10.44
C GLN A 16 -5.96 9.63 -10.23
N PRO A 17 -5.57 10.46 -9.23
CA PRO A 17 -4.55 10.20 -8.22
C PRO A 17 -5.05 9.28 -7.09
N GLY A 18 -4.12 8.72 -6.32
CA GLY A 18 -4.44 7.97 -5.10
C GLY A 18 -4.88 6.53 -5.36
N ALA A 19 -4.51 5.96 -6.51
CA ALA A 19 -4.63 4.53 -6.77
C ALA A 19 -3.27 4.00 -7.19
N VAL A 20 -2.95 2.76 -6.87
CA VAL A 20 -1.81 2.04 -7.45
C VAL A 20 -2.25 0.62 -7.77
N GLY A 21 -1.59 0.01 -8.75
CA GLY A 21 -1.86 -1.37 -9.12
C GLY A 21 -0.69 -1.98 -9.86
N GLY A 22 -0.47 -3.28 -9.68
CA GLY A 22 0.63 -3.97 -10.35
C GLY A 22 0.66 -5.48 -10.10
N VAL A 23 1.63 -6.13 -10.73
CA VAL A 23 1.89 -7.57 -10.60
C VAL A 23 3.27 -7.77 -10.01
N GLY A 24 3.31 -8.31 -8.79
CA GLY A 24 4.55 -8.47 -8.02
C GLY A 24 5.16 -9.87 -8.09
N GLN A 25 4.38 -10.88 -8.48
CA GLN A 25 4.83 -12.27 -8.54
C GLN A 25 4.23 -12.99 -9.74
N VAL A 26 5.06 -13.77 -10.44
CA VAL A 26 4.65 -14.58 -11.59
C VAL A 26 5.36 -15.93 -11.52
N LYS A 27 4.60 -17.02 -11.74
CA LYS A 27 5.12 -18.38 -11.84
C LYS A 27 4.58 -19.05 -13.10
N PHE A 28 5.49 -19.41 -14.01
CA PHE A 28 5.19 -20.20 -15.20
C PHE A 28 5.27 -21.70 -14.88
N SER A 29 4.52 -22.50 -15.61
CA SER A 29 4.66 -23.97 -15.62
C SER A 29 4.56 -24.48 -17.06
N PRO A 30 5.55 -25.27 -17.54
CA PRO A 30 6.69 -25.84 -16.80
C PRO A 30 7.90 -24.90 -16.62
N ASN A 31 7.82 -23.64 -17.05
CA ASN A 31 8.92 -22.66 -17.00
C ASN A 31 10.18 -23.09 -17.79
N SER A 32 9.99 -23.75 -18.93
CA SER A 32 11.07 -24.07 -19.87
C SER A 32 11.08 -23.10 -21.05
N ARG A 33 12.28 -22.64 -21.43
CA ARG A 33 12.47 -21.67 -22.53
C ARG A 33 11.93 -22.12 -23.90
N ASN A 34 11.76 -23.43 -24.11
CA ASN A 34 11.34 -24.03 -25.38
C ASN A 34 10.00 -24.78 -25.30
N VAL A 35 9.25 -24.62 -24.20
CA VAL A 35 7.91 -25.21 -24.03
C VAL A 35 6.95 -24.08 -23.72
N LEU A 36 5.87 -23.98 -24.51
CA LEU A 36 4.82 -23.00 -24.24
C LEU A 36 4.21 -23.27 -22.85
N PRO A 37 4.06 -22.26 -21.99
CA PRO A 37 3.46 -22.46 -20.67
C PRO A 37 2.02 -22.96 -20.78
N GLY A 38 1.72 -24.08 -20.09
CA GLY A 38 0.35 -24.59 -19.97
C GLY A 38 -0.44 -23.94 -18.83
N MET A 39 0.27 -23.32 -17.88
CA MET A 39 -0.33 -22.59 -16.75
C MET A 39 0.60 -21.46 -16.32
N VAL A 40 -0.01 -20.33 -15.95
CA VAL A 40 0.68 -19.19 -15.35
C VAL A 40 -0.13 -18.73 -14.14
N VAL A 41 0.50 -18.67 -12.97
CA VAL A 41 -0.09 -18.13 -11.74
C VAL A 41 0.64 -16.85 -11.41
N PHE A 42 -0.10 -15.78 -11.12
CA PHE A 42 0.48 -14.48 -10.80
C PHE A 42 -0.43 -13.72 -9.84
N THR A 43 0.13 -12.72 -9.14
CA THR A 43 -0.60 -11.89 -8.19
C THR A 43 -0.93 -10.53 -8.79
N VAL A 44 -2.08 -9.97 -8.44
CA VAL A 44 -2.44 -8.57 -8.71
C VAL A 44 -2.62 -7.88 -7.36
N ASP A 45 -1.91 -6.79 -7.15
CA ASP A 45 -2.03 -5.92 -5.98
C ASP A 45 -2.60 -4.58 -6.45
N ILE A 46 -3.68 -4.12 -5.83
CA ILE A 46 -4.28 -2.80 -6.05
C ILE A 46 -4.50 -2.10 -4.71
N ARG A 47 -4.26 -0.79 -4.64
CA ARG A 47 -4.40 0.00 -3.39
C ARG A 47 -5.01 1.36 -3.69
N SER A 48 -5.90 1.81 -2.81
CA SER A 48 -6.43 3.17 -2.78
C SER A 48 -6.96 3.48 -1.38
N PRO A 49 -6.90 4.73 -0.88
CA PRO A 49 -7.58 5.12 0.36
C PRO A 49 -9.10 5.22 0.18
N GLU A 50 -9.61 5.20 -1.05
CA GLU A 50 -11.03 5.27 -1.34
C GLU A 50 -11.59 3.88 -1.64
N GLN A 51 -12.43 3.35 -0.75
CA GLN A 51 -13.02 2.01 -0.92
C GLN A 51 -13.76 1.88 -2.26
N ALA A 52 -14.50 2.92 -2.66
CA ALA A 52 -15.24 2.92 -3.91
C ALA A 52 -14.32 2.81 -5.15
N LYS A 53 -13.09 3.33 -5.09
CA LYS A 53 -12.10 3.15 -6.17
C LYS A 53 -11.63 1.70 -6.22
N LEU A 54 -11.24 1.13 -5.07
CA LEU A 54 -10.83 -0.28 -4.97
C LEU A 54 -11.89 -1.24 -5.53
N ASP A 55 -13.15 -1.04 -5.14
CA ASP A 55 -14.26 -1.89 -5.58
C ASP A 55 -14.43 -1.85 -7.11
N ARG A 56 -14.37 -0.65 -7.71
CA ARG A 56 -14.46 -0.49 -9.17
C ARG A 56 -13.26 -1.09 -9.90
N MET A 57 -12.05 -0.83 -9.41
CA MET A 57 -10.82 -1.38 -9.99
C MET A 57 -10.86 -2.90 -9.99
N ARG A 58 -11.21 -3.51 -8.85
CA ARG A 58 -11.33 -4.96 -8.69
C ARG A 58 -12.36 -5.53 -9.65
N ALA A 59 -13.58 -4.98 -9.66
CA ALA A 59 -14.67 -5.46 -10.52
C ALA A 59 -14.27 -5.40 -12.00
N LYS A 60 -13.60 -4.31 -12.42
CA LYS A 60 -13.11 -4.14 -13.79
C LYS A 60 -12.02 -5.15 -14.13
N ILE A 61 -11.03 -5.34 -13.26
CA ILE A 61 -9.95 -6.32 -13.45
C ILE A 61 -10.50 -7.73 -13.58
N GLU A 62 -11.41 -8.15 -12.69
CA GLU A 62 -12.00 -9.48 -12.70
C GLU A 62 -12.82 -9.74 -14.00
N ALA A 63 -13.64 -8.77 -14.41
CA ALA A 63 -14.45 -8.88 -15.63
C ALA A 63 -13.62 -8.90 -16.92
N GLU A 64 -12.63 -8.00 -17.04
CA GLU A 64 -11.78 -7.93 -18.23
C GLU A 64 -10.80 -9.10 -18.31
N ALA A 65 -10.29 -9.61 -17.18
CA ALA A 65 -9.47 -10.82 -17.15
C ALA A 65 -10.22 -12.04 -17.68
N ALA A 66 -11.49 -12.20 -17.30
CA ALA A 66 -12.34 -13.27 -17.82
C ALA A 66 -12.52 -13.15 -19.34
N THR A 67 -12.81 -11.94 -19.84
CA THR A 67 -12.97 -11.65 -21.28
C THR A 67 -11.69 -11.95 -22.07
N ILE A 68 -10.52 -11.55 -21.54
CA ILE A 68 -9.22 -11.81 -22.16
C ILE A 68 -8.95 -13.31 -22.25
N CYS A 69 -9.23 -14.07 -21.19
CA CYS A 69 -9.01 -15.51 -21.15
C CYS A 69 -9.95 -16.26 -22.11
N GLU A 70 -11.24 -15.87 -22.16
CA GLU A 70 -12.21 -16.45 -23.09
C GLU A 70 -11.78 -16.26 -24.54
N ALA A 71 -11.40 -15.04 -24.93
CA ALA A 71 -10.92 -14.74 -26.29
C ALA A 71 -9.64 -15.50 -26.69
N LEU A 72 -8.86 -15.96 -25.70
CA LEU A 72 -7.64 -16.76 -25.90
C LEU A 72 -7.89 -18.27 -25.81
N GLY A 73 -9.10 -18.71 -25.44
CA GLY A 73 -9.43 -20.13 -25.25
C GLY A 73 -8.72 -20.79 -24.07
N VAL A 74 -8.43 -20.03 -23.00
CA VAL A 74 -7.74 -20.54 -21.80
C VAL A 74 -8.63 -20.44 -20.56
N GLY A 75 -8.38 -21.31 -19.57
CA GLY A 75 -9.06 -21.24 -18.27
C GLY A 75 -8.68 -19.97 -17.49
N CYS A 76 -9.61 -19.47 -16.68
CA CYS A 76 -9.40 -18.33 -15.79
C CYS A 76 -9.91 -18.68 -14.39
N ALA A 77 -9.08 -18.44 -13.38
CA ALA A 77 -9.46 -18.50 -11.98
C ALA A 77 -8.85 -17.29 -11.27
N VAL A 78 -9.67 -16.56 -10.52
CA VAL A 78 -9.26 -15.41 -9.72
C VAL A 78 -9.75 -15.65 -8.31
N GLU A 79 -8.85 -15.51 -7.34
CA GLU A 79 -9.14 -15.68 -5.91
C GLU A 79 -8.62 -14.46 -5.15
N ALA A 80 -9.44 -13.94 -4.24
CA ALA A 80 -9.00 -12.89 -3.33
C ALA A 80 -8.21 -13.51 -2.17
N VAL A 81 -6.89 -13.27 -2.15
CA VAL A 81 -5.96 -13.87 -1.18
C VAL A 81 -5.59 -12.95 -0.01
N GLY A 82 -5.86 -11.64 -0.13
CA GLY A 82 -5.59 -10.67 0.92
C GLY A 82 -6.36 -9.38 0.67
N HIS A 83 -7.02 -8.86 1.71
CA HIS A 83 -7.77 -7.60 1.67
C HIS A 83 -7.68 -6.92 3.04
N PHE A 84 -7.36 -5.63 3.04
CA PHE A 84 -7.63 -4.75 4.17
C PHE A 84 -8.36 -3.53 3.63
N ASP A 85 -9.46 -3.16 4.28
CA ASP A 85 -10.18 -1.94 3.96
C ASP A 85 -9.27 -0.73 4.19
N PRO A 86 -9.46 0.39 3.46
CA PRO A 86 -8.78 1.64 3.74
C PRO A 86 -8.88 1.99 5.22
N VAL A 87 -7.73 2.14 5.87
CA VAL A 87 -7.66 2.35 7.32
C VAL A 87 -7.54 3.85 7.60
N ALA A 88 -8.54 4.40 8.28
CA ALA A 88 -8.43 5.71 8.91
C ALA A 88 -7.89 5.56 10.34
N PHE A 89 -6.78 6.22 10.63
CA PHE A 89 -6.20 6.26 11.99
C PHE A 89 -7.00 7.18 12.91
N ASP A 90 -6.83 6.99 14.22
CA ASP A 90 -7.58 7.72 15.24
C ASP A 90 -7.30 9.24 15.14
N PRO A 91 -8.32 10.09 14.93
CA PRO A 91 -8.12 11.53 14.75
C PRO A 91 -7.46 12.24 15.93
N THR A 92 -7.68 11.75 17.16
CA THR A 92 -7.06 12.32 18.36
C THR A 92 -5.56 12.04 18.34
N LEU A 93 -5.16 10.81 18.03
CA LEU A 93 -3.75 10.43 17.94
C LEU A 93 -3.04 11.11 16.75
N VAL A 94 -3.72 11.25 15.61
CA VAL A 94 -3.23 12.05 14.47
C VAL A 94 -2.94 13.49 14.90
N ASN A 95 -3.85 14.12 15.65
CA ASN A 95 -3.63 15.49 16.13
C ASN A 95 -2.47 15.58 17.12
N ARG A 96 -2.28 14.60 18.00
CA ARG A 96 -1.14 14.56 18.94
C ARG A 96 0.20 14.47 18.19
N VAL A 97 0.29 13.61 17.17
CA VAL A 97 1.48 13.52 16.30
C VAL A 97 1.74 14.85 15.60
N ARG A 98 0.71 15.48 15.05
CA ARG A 98 0.85 16.78 14.37
C ARG A 98 1.37 17.86 15.32
N LYS A 99 0.73 17.98 16.48
CA LYS A 99 1.11 18.96 17.52
C LYS A 99 2.52 18.73 18.05
N ALA A 100 2.96 17.48 18.18
CA ALA A 100 4.33 17.14 18.55
C ALA A 100 5.34 17.67 17.51
N ALA A 101 5.09 17.44 16.21
CA ALA A 101 5.93 17.98 15.15
C ALA A 101 5.96 19.53 15.14
N GLU A 102 4.80 20.17 15.31
CA GLU A 102 4.68 21.64 15.42
C GLU A 102 5.47 22.20 16.59
N THR A 103 5.37 21.57 17.76
CA THR A 103 6.05 21.99 19.00
C THR A 103 7.57 21.90 18.87
N LEU A 104 8.05 20.86 18.19
CA LEU A 104 9.48 20.64 17.92
C LEU A 104 10.00 21.48 16.74
N GLY A 105 9.12 22.20 16.03
CA GLY A 105 9.49 23.05 14.91
C GLY A 105 9.83 22.29 13.62
N TYR A 106 9.37 21.04 13.48
CA TYR A 106 9.58 20.26 12.27
C TYR A 106 8.51 20.57 11.20
N SER A 107 8.93 20.66 9.94
CA SER A 107 7.98 20.66 8.82
C SER A 107 7.24 19.34 8.77
N HIS A 108 5.92 19.37 8.54
CA HIS A 108 5.09 18.18 8.45
C HIS A 108 4.00 18.34 7.39
N MET A 109 3.40 17.22 7.00
CA MET A 109 2.21 17.17 6.16
C MET A 109 1.41 15.90 6.50
N ASP A 110 0.11 15.92 6.21
CA ASP A 110 -0.68 14.70 6.26
C ASP A 110 -0.31 13.80 5.07
N ILE A 111 -0.18 12.50 5.33
CA ILE A 111 0.22 11.52 4.33
C ILE A 111 -0.60 10.24 4.50
N ILE A 112 -0.93 9.62 3.36
CA ILE A 112 -1.59 8.32 3.31
C ILE A 112 -0.49 7.29 3.08
N SER A 113 -0.41 6.25 3.94
CA SER A 113 0.54 5.17 3.68
C SER A 113 0.11 4.38 2.46
N GLY A 114 1.02 4.24 1.48
CA GLY A 114 0.84 3.36 0.32
C GLY A 114 1.12 1.89 0.62
N ALA A 115 1.58 1.55 1.83
CA ALA A 115 1.93 0.20 2.26
C ALA A 115 1.10 -0.27 3.46
N GLY A 116 0.92 -1.59 3.55
CA GLY A 116 0.37 -2.21 4.75
C GLY A 116 1.43 -2.25 5.86
N HIS A 117 1.01 -1.92 7.09
CA HIS A 117 1.84 -2.01 8.29
C HIS A 117 1.06 -2.71 9.40
N ASP A 118 1.75 -3.23 10.42
CA ASP A 118 1.09 -3.86 11.57
C ASP A 118 0.09 -2.92 12.26
N ALA A 119 0.36 -1.61 12.25
CA ALA A 119 -0.54 -0.58 12.75
C ALA A 119 -1.93 -0.61 12.09
N CYS A 120 -2.02 -1.01 10.81
CA CYS A 120 -3.30 -1.15 10.10
C CYS A 120 -4.18 -2.23 10.74
N TRP A 121 -3.57 -3.31 11.24
CA TRP A 121 -4.27 -4.37 11.97
C TRP A 121 -4.58 -3.98 13.41
N MET A 122 -3.63 -3.32 14.09
CA MET A 122 -3.84 -2.81 15.46
C MET A 122 -4.99 -1.82 15.55
N ASN A 123 -5.25 -1.06 14.47
CA ASN A 123 -6.37 -0.12 14.41
C ASN A 123 -7.75 -0.78 14.57
N ARG A 124 -7.87 -2.10 14.38
CA ARG A 124 -9.10 -2.87 14.65
C ARG A 124 -9.33 -3.16 16.14
N LEU A 125 -8.28 -3.01 16.97
CA LEU A 125 -8.28 -3.41 18.38
C LEU A 125 -8.13 -2.20 19.31
N THR A 126 -7.40 -1.17 18.89
CA THR A 126 -7.06 -0.01 19.72
C THR A 126 -6.82 1.23 18.84
N PRO A 127 -7.09 2.45 19.35
CA PRO A 127 -6.68 3.68 18.68
C PRO A 127 -5.20 3.61 18.29
N SER A 128 -4.93 3.83 17.01
CA SER A 128 -3.57 3.73 16.44
C SER A 128 -3.30 4.93 15.53
N VAL A 129 -2.02 5.25 15.35
CA VAL A 129 -1.52 6.26 14.40
C VAL A 129 -0.11 5.87 13.95
N MET A 130 0.33 6.40 12.81
CA MET A 130 1.69 6.24 12.32
C MET A 130 2.42 7.58 12.22
N ILE A 131 3.74 7.52 12.37
CA ILE A 131 4.66 8.63 12.12
C ILE A 131 5.58 8.18 10.99
N MET A 132 5.68 8.99 9.93
CA MET A 132 6.57 8.73 8.81
C MET A 132 7.73 9.72 8.84
N CYS A 133 8.93 9.25 8.53
CA CYS A 133 10.05 10.11 8.17
C CYS A 133 10.40 9.89 6.68
N PRO A 134 11.05 10.87 6.01
CA PRO A 134 11.46 10.69 4.62
C PRO A 134 12.54 9.61 4.49
N CYS A 135 12.64 9.03 3.29
CA CYS A 135 13.79 8.26 2.85
C CYS A 135 14.32 8.82 1.52
N VAL A 136 15.60 8.60 1.23
CA VAL A 136 16.24 9.09 0.01
C VAL A 136 15.54 8.49 -1.21
N ASP A 137 15.15 9.37 -2.15
CA ASP A 137 14.44 9.04 -3.40
C ASP A 137 13.11 8.27 -3.22
N GLY A 138 12.55 8.22 -2.00
CA GLY A 138 11.34 7.44 -1.72
C GLY A 138 11.55 5.92 -1.85
N LEU A 139 12.80 5.47 -1.85
CA LEU A 139 13.15 4.08 -2.09
C LEU A 139 12.82 3.22 -0.87
N SER A 140 12.25 2.04 -1.10
CA SER A 140 12.11 1.00 -0.09
C SER A 140 12.18 -0.40 -0.71
N HIS A 141 12.32 -1.44 0.12
CA HIS A 141 12.51 -2.84 -0.32
C HIS A 141 13.72 -3.00 -1.26
N ASN A 142 14.74 -2.17 -1.04
CA ASN A 142 15.97 -2.14 -1.82
C ASN A 142 17.14 -1.91 -0.88
N GLU A 143 18.27 -2.55 -1.14
CA GLU A 143 19.48 -2.47 -0.31
C GLU A 143 20.06 -1.05 -0.21
N ALA A 144 19.72 -0.15 -1.16
CA ALA A 144 20.10 1.25 -1.13
C ALA A 144 19.13 2.15 -0.33
N GLU A 145 18.08 1.58 0.29
CA GLU A 145 17.18 2.32 1.18
C GLU A 145 17.98 3.02 2.29
N SER A 146 17.73 4.31 2.48
CA SER A 146 18.49 5.12 3.43
C SER A 146 17.69 6.30 3.99
N ILE A 147 17.94 6.60 5.26
CA ILE A 147 17.45 7.79 5.96
C ILE A 147 18.63 8.54 6.58
N SER A 148 18.53 9.86 6.70
CA SER A 148 19.54 10.64 7.42
C SER A 148 19.40 10.48 8.94
N LYS A 149 20.47 10.79 9.68
CA LYS A 149 20.42 10.76 11.16
C LYS A 149 19.44 11.80 11.71
N GLU A 150 19.32 12.93 11.02
CA GLU A 150 18.43 14.03 11.36
C GLU A 150 16.97 13.59 11.22
N TRP A 151 16.61 12.88 10.15
CA TRP A 151 15.26 12.35 9.95
C TRP A 151 14.92 11.26 10.98
N ALA A 152 15.87 10.38 11.27
CA ALA A 152 15.71 9.35 12.30
C ALA A 152 15.47 9.97 13.69
N GLY A 153 16.26 10.98 14.06
CA GLY A 153 16.11 11.72 15.31
C GLY A 153 14.76 12.44 15.40
N ALA A 154 14.39 13.20 14.36
CA ALA A 154 13.12 13.93 14.33
C ALA A 154 11.90 12.98 14.44
N GLY A 155 11.92 11.84 13.75
CA GLY A 155 10.87 10.83 13.85
C GLY A 155 10.75 10.25 15.27
N ALA A 156 11.88 9.99 15.93
CA ALA A 156 11.90 9.49 17.30
C ALA A 156 11.45 10.55 18.32
N ASP A 157 11.81 11.82 18.13
CA ASP A 157 11.39 12.92 19.01
C ASP A 157 9.87 13.15 18.92
N VAL A 158 9.30 13.13 17.70
CA VAL A 158 7.84 13.21 17.51
C VAL A 158 7.13 12.02 18.17
N LEU A 159 7.70 10.80 18.03
CA LEU A 159 7.16 9.61 18.69
C LEU A 159 7.16 9.76 20.21
N LEU A 160 8.28 10.19 20.80
CA LEU A 160 8.42 10.39 22.23
C LEU A 160 7.35 11.36 22.74
N HIS A 161 7.22 12.53 22.11
CA HIS A 161 6.25 13.54 22.52
C HIS A 161 4.80 13.06 22.40
N ALA A 162 4.44 12.41 21.28
CA ALA A 162 3.10 11.89 21.07
C ALA A 162 2.73 10.77 22.06
N VAL A 163 3.68 9.90 22.40
CA VAL A 163 3.51 8.85 23.41
C VAL A 163 3.33 9.45 24.80
N LEU A 164 4.15 10.43 25.18
CA LEU A 164 4.07 11.07 26.48
C LEU A 164 2.75 11.86 26.68
N GLU A 165 2.29 12.59 25.66
CA GLU A 165 0.98 13.26 25.68
C GLU A 165 -0.16 12.23 25.74
N THR A 166 -0.01 11.08 25.05
CA THR A 166 -1.01 10.01 25.08
C THR A 166 -1.06 9.27 26.40
N ALA A 167 0.08 9.14 27.08
CA ALA A 167 0.19 8.56 28.41
C ALA A 167 -0.17 9.54 29.53
N GLU A 168 -0.54 10.78 29.20
CA GLU A 168 -0.89 11.84 30.16
C GLU A 168 0.23 12.16 31.16
N ILE A 169 1.49 11.98 30.75
CA ILE A 169 2.67 12.25 31.59
C ILE A 169 3.04 13.74 31.56
N VAL A 170 2.68 14.43 30.49
CA VAL A 170 2.90 15.87 30.30
C VAL A 170 1.57 16.50 29.93
N GLY A 171 1.19 17.52 30.70
CA GLY A 171 0.02 18.39 30.47
C GLY A 171 0.45 19.76 29.95
#